data_AF-A0A851URI6-F1
#
_entry.id   AF-A0A851URI6-F1
#
_cell.length_a   1.000
_cell.length_b   1.000
_cell.length_c   1.000
_cell.angle_alpha   90.00
_cell.angle_beta   90.00
_cell.angle_gamma   90.00
#
_symmetry.space_group_name_H-M   'P 1'
#
loop_
_entity.id
_entity.type
_entity.pdbx_description
1 polymer ?
#
loop_
_entity_poly.entity_id
_entity_poly.type
_entity_poly.pdbx_seq_one_letter_code
_entity_poly.pdbx_strand_id
1 'polypeptide(L)' 'LVDKNIFSFYLNRDPEGQPGGELMLGGTDSKYYHGELSYLNVTRKAYWQVHMDQLEVGNELTLCKGGCEAIVDTGTS' A
#
# COMPACT_ATOMS: atom_id res chain seq x y z
N LEU A 1 -8.23 22.75 -3.91
CA LEU A 1 -7.51 21.84 -2.98
C LEU A 1 -8.09 20.42 -3.09
N VAL A 2 -8.08 19.84 -4.29
CA VAL A 2 -8.55 18.48 -4.69
C VAL A 2 -10.05 18.16 -4.54
N ASP A 3 -10.58 17.40 -5.49
CA ASP A 3 -12.01 17.02 -5.55
C ASP A 3 -12.33 15.76 -4.72
N LYS A 4 -11.37 14.86 -4.57
CA LYS A 4 -11.49 13.63 -3.76
C LYS A 4 -10.52 13.70 -2.59
N ASN A 5 -10.96 13.32 -1.40
CA ASN A 5 -10.12 13.26 -0.20
C ASN A 5 -9.31 11.95 -0.16
N ILE A 6 -8.49 11.73 -1.20
CA ILE A 6 -7.60 10.59 -1.34
C ILE A 6 -6.26 11.05 -1.90
N PHE A 7 -5.22 10.25 -1.68
CA PHE A 7 -3.94 10.35 -2.36
C PHE A 7 -3.42 8.95 -2.65
N SER A 8 -2.56 8.82 -3.65
CA SER A 8 -2.01 7.52 -4.06
C SER A 8 -0.54 7.63 -4.44
N PHE A 9 0.18 6.52 -4.30
CA PHE A 9 1.58 6.41 -4.68
C PHE A 9 1.77 5.34 -5.76
N TYR A 10 2.58 5.68 -6.75
CA TYR A 10 3.30 4.74 -7.59
C TYR A 10 4.79 4.86 -7.27
N LEU A 11 5.47 3.75 -7.01
CA LEU A 11 6.91 3.71 -6.75
C LEU A 11 7.57 2.78 -7.76
N ASN A 12 8.43 3.33 -8.62
CA ASN A 12 9.17 2.53 -9.57
C ASN A 12 10.26 1.74 -8.85
N ARG A 13 10.37 0.45 -9.16
CA ARG A 13 11.37 -0.45 -8.59
C ARG A 13 12.59 -0.63 -9.48
N ASP A 14 12.54 -0.16 -10.73
CA ASP A 14 13.68 -0.07 -11.62
C ASP A 14 14.53 1.16 -11.25
N PRO A 15 15.78 0.99 -10.76
CA PRO A 15 16.64 2.10 -10.39
C PRO A 15 16.99 3.05 -11.53
N GLU A 16 17.00 2.55 -12.78
CA GLU A 16 17.29 3.35 -13.98
C GLU A 16 16.00 3.88 -14.64
N GLY A 17 14.83 3.44 -14.18
CA GLY A 17 13.54 3.78 -14.74
C GLY A 17 13.11 5.21 -14.42
N GLN A 18 12.50 5.88 -15.40
CA GLN A 18 11.96 7.25 -15.25
C GLN A 18 10.46 7.29 -15.60
N PRO A 19 9.61 7.94 -14.77
CA PRO A 19 9.95 8.55 -13.48
C PRO A 19 10.25 7.49 -12.39
N GLY A 20 10.95 7.90 -11.33
CA GLY A 20 11.20 7.03 -10.16
C GLY A 20 9.94 6.71 -9.34
N GLY A 21 8.86 7.47 -9.54
CA GLY A 21 7.57 7.29 -8.88
C GLY A 21 6.65 8.49 -9.13
N GLU A 22 5.42 8.41 -8.64
CA GLU A 22 4.42 9.48 -8.69
C GLU A 22 3.60 9.51 -7.40
N LEU A 23 3.40 10.69 -6.83
CA LEU A 23 2.36 10.96 -5.83
C LEU A 23 1.23 11.72 -6.51
N MET A 24 0.02 11.16 -6.46
CA MET A 24 -1.19 11.84 -6.92
C MET A 24 -2.00 12.34 -5.72
N LEU A 25 -2.30 13.63 -5.71
CA LEU A 25 -3.22 14.24 -4.75
C LEU A 25 -4.60 14.36 -5.39
N GLY A 26 -5.63 13.79 -4.78
CA GLY A 26 -7.02 13.92 -5.24
C GLY A 26 -7.52 12.82 -6.17
N GLY A 27 -6.77 11.74 -6.36
CA GLY A 27 -7.12 10.71 -7.34
C GLY A 27 -6.24 9.47 -7.26
N THR A 28 -6.38 8.64 -8.28
CA THR A 28 -5.54 7.49 -8.58
C THR A 28 -5.19 7.54 -10.06
N ASP A 29 -3.98 7.17 -10.46
CA ASP A 29 -3.61 7.08 -11.88
C ASP A 29 -3.68 5.64 -12.38
N SER A 30 -4.65 5.34 -13.25
CA SER A 30 -4.85 4.01 -13.82
C SER A 30 -3.72 3.54 -14.72
N LYS A 31 -2.77 4.41 -15.10
CA LYS A 31 -1.59 3.99 -15.87
C LYS A 31 -0.61 3.14 -15.05
N TYR A 32 -0.71 3.16 -13.72
CA TYR A 32 0.25 2.55 -12.80
C TYR A 32 -0.24 1.32 -12.04
N TYR A 33 -1.47 0.84 -12.31
CA TYR A 33 -1.97 -0.41 -11.75
C TYR A 33 -2.81 -1.17 -12.78
N HIS A 34 -3.02 -2.46 -12.55
CA HIS A 34 -3.88 -3.31 -13.36
C HIS A 34 -5.02 -3.85 -12.51
N GLY A 35 -6.19 -4.02 -13.13
CA GLY A 35 -7.39 -4.48 -12.43
C GLY A 35 -8.01 -3.42 -11.52
N GLU A 36 -8.81 -3.88 -10.56
CA GLU A 36 -9.54 -3.04 -9.62
C GLU A 36 -8.80 -2.90 -8.28
N LEU A 37 -9.03 -1.78 -7.58
CA LEU A 37 -8.48 -1.55 -6.25
C LEU A 37 -9.30 -2.29 -5.18
N SER A 38 -8.60 -3.06 -4.35
CA SER A 38 -9.15 -3.69 -3.14
C SER A 38 -8.88 -2.81 -1.92
N TYR A 39 -9.86 -2.64 -1.05
CA TYR A 39 -9.78 -1.75 0.10
C TYR A 39 -9.79 -2.53 1.43
N LEU A 40 -8.99 -2.04 2.37
CA LEU A 40 -8.99 -2.48 3.76
C LEU A 40 -9.40 -1.32 4.67
N ASN A 41 -10.13 -1.61 5.74
CA ASN A 41 -10.47 -0.61 6.73
C ASN A 41 -9.27 -0.31 7.63
N VAL A 42 -9.07 0.97 7.96
CA VAL A 42 -8.08 1.40 8.94
C VAL A 42 -8.52 0.94 10.34
N THR A 43 -7.69 0.17 11.04
CA THR A 43 -7.99 -0.38 12.37
C THR A 43 -7.72 0.61 13.50
N ARG A 44 -6.70 1.47 13.35
CA ARG A 44 -6.35 2.54 14.31
C ARG A 44 -5.96 3.83 13.60
N LYS A 45 -6.75 4.90 13.83
CA LYS A 45 -6.57 6.25 13.25
C LYS A 45 -5.42 7.06 13.89
N ALA A 46 -4.22 6.50 13.86
CA ALA A 46 -2.97 7.18 14.20
C ALA A 46 -1.92 7.01 13.08
N TYR A 47 -2.02 5.92 12.33
CA TYR A 47 -1.24 5.58 11.15
C TYR A 47 -2.18 5.06 10.05
N TRP A 48 -1.64 4.78 8.86
CA TRP A 48 -2.31 3.90 7.89
C TRP A 48 -2.18 2.45 8.35
N GLN A 49 -2.76 2.16 9.52
CA GLN A 49 -2.73 0.85 10.17
C GLN A 49 -3.85 -0.04 9.64
N VAL A 50 -3.52 -1.28 9.30
CA VAL A 50 -4.44 -2.31 8.80
C VAL A 50 -4.24 -3.62 9.55
N HIS A 51 -5.29 -4.45 9.57
CA HIS A 51 -5.18 -5.84 10.01
C HIS A 51 -4.53 -6.69 8.91
N MET A 52 -3.61 -7.57 9.28
CA MET A 52 -3.03 -8.59 8.43
C MET A 52 -3.35 -9.96 9.01
N ASP A 53 -3.97 -10.84 8.23
CA ASP A 53 -4.48 -12.13 8.72
C ASP A 53 -3.33 -13.09 9.08
N GLN A 54 -2.38 -13.24 8.17
CA GLN A 54 -1.15 -14.03 8.33
C GLN A 54 -0.12 -13.68 7.26
N LEU A 55 1.13 -14.11 7.45
CA LEU A 55 2.20 -13.98 6.46
C LEU A 55 2.80 -15.35 6.17
N GLU A 56 2.87 -15.74 4.90
CA GLU A 56 3.41 -17.03 4.46
C GLU A 56 4.77 -16.84 3.79
N VAL A 57 5.75 -17.67 4.16
CA VAL A 57 7.07 -17.74 3.55
C VAL A 57 7.22 -19.12 2.91
N GLY A 58 6.96 -19.17 1.60
CA GLY A 58 6.79 -20.44 0.89
C GLY A 58 5.67 -21.26 1.51
N ASN A 59 5.81 -22.59 1.48
CA ASN A 59 4.81 -23.52 2.03
C ASN A 59 5.15 -24.04 3.44
N GLU A 60 6.27 -23.60 4.01
CA GLU A 60 6.84 -24.21 5.22
C GLU A 60 6.68 -23.34 6.47
N LEU A 61 6.59 -22.01 6.32
CA LEU A 61 6.59 -21.08 7.43
C LEU A 61 5.42 -20.11 7.34
N THR A 62 4.60 -20.09 8.40
CA THR A 62 3.56 -19.08 8.61
C THR A 62 3.94 -18.21 9.80
N LEU A 63 4.00 -16.91 9.59
CA LEU A 63 4.18 -15.84 10.57
C LEU A 63 2.86 -15.10 10.76
N CYS A 64 2.78 -14.22 11.77
CA CYS A 64 1.54 -13.46 12.06
C CYS A 64 0.33 -14.40 12.23
N LYS A 65 0.53 -15.59 12.82
CA LYS A 65 -0.53 -16.58 13.00
C LYS A 65 -1.62 -16.04 13.93
N GLY A 66 -2.86 -16.04 13.45
CA GLY A 66 -4.00 -15.51 14.22
C GLY A 66 -4.18 -13.99 14.12
N GLY A 67 -3.53 -13.36 13.14
CA GLY A 67 -3.66 -11.95 12.87
C GLY A 67 -2.64 -11.08 13.60
N CYS A 68 -2.24 -9.99 12.96
CA CYS A 68 -1.42 -8.94 13.54
C CYS A 68 -1.73 -7.58 12.88
N GLU A 69 -1.14 -6.51 13.41
CA GLU A 69 -1.32 -5.16 12.87
C GLU A 69 -0.10 -4.76 12.03
N ALA A 70 -0.37 -4.17 10.87
CA ALA A 70 0.65 -3.64 9.97
C ALA A 70 0.37 -2.16 9.67
N ILE A 71 1.40 -1.42 9.25
CA ILE A 71 1.25 -0.06 8.74
C ILE A 71 1.73 0.02 7.30
N VAL A 72 1.00 0.76 6.46
CA VAL A 72 1.43 1.10 5.10
C VAL A 72 2.22 2.40 5.17
N ASP A 73 3.55 2.29 5.14
CA ASP A 73 4.47 3.41 5.35
C ASP A 73 5.42 3.60 4.15
N THR A 74 5.22 4.66 3.38
CA THR A 74 6.07 5.02 2.24
C THR A 74 7.41 5.63 2.66
N GLY A 75 7.65 5.85 3.96
CA GLY A 75 8.89 6.40 4.52
C GLY A 75 9.93 5.37 4.94
N THR A 76 9.66 4.07 4.79
CA THR A 76 10.54 2.96 5.19
C THR A 76 11.03 2.16 3.97
N SER A 77 12.31 1.78 3.93
CA SER A 77 12.98 1.04 2.83
C SER A 77 13.29 -0.42 3.15
#